data_AF-A0A835T650-F1
#
_entry.id   AF-A0A835T650-F1
#
_cell.length_a   1.000
_cell.length_b   1.000
_cell.length_c   1.000
_cell.angle_alpha   90.00
_cell.angle_beta   90.00
_cell.angle_gamma   90.00
#
_symmetry.space_group_name_H-M   'P 1'
#
loop_
_entity.id
_entity.type
_entity.pdbx_description
1 polymer ?
#
loop_
_entity_poly.entity_id
_entity_poly.type
_entity_poly.pdbx_seq_one_letter_code
_entity_poly.pdbx_strand_id
1 'polypeptide(L)'
;MLHARSLSSGASTRAKGCGTPTRPQVARACRQLQLATSACGSSPSAAPAPLRAAQPESAQAAGQGLWARAAAGLAAAAMSACLTLAPLAAPPPAALAAEGPSMRAEPVAAGSAAGEGEAAAATATGGSSSSSSSSSLLAGKGSKLQAVYFGNGCFWGRQKDFIEVERKQLGRTAPEQLTAVVGYAAGAGAGPGGRVCYVYDVDQRAHYDALGHAEVTQLGIAPAPGPQQEAELRAFAKAYFAQFKKTPFGMSRSDPQDRGAAYRNVIGLPGGIKSPLFHIIEEENVNGMALREGRGNMNVAGGSSSELEDDVFNSIWVVDSDALPFYRAERYHQFHNGLGKKFPEEYTRQLRGAVAATGKIDPTGCLELPLF
;
A
#
# COMPACT_ATOMS: atom_id res chain seq x y z
N MET A 1 17.74 16.95 -78.92
CA MET A 1 18.89 17.12 -78.02
C MET A 1 19.01 15.83 -77.21
N LEU A 2 19.88 14.85 -77.54
CA LEU A 2 21.33 14.79 -77.24
C LEU A 2 21.57 14.99 -75.73
N HIS A 3 22.12 14.12 -74.87
CA HIS A 3 22.99 12.92 -74.85
C HIS A 3 22.56 12.07 -73.60
N ALA A 4 22.73 10.75 -73.41
CA ALA A 4 23.81 9.78 -73.65
C ALA A 4 25.00 9.79 -72.64
N ARG A 5 25.16 8.65 -71.93
CA ARG A 5 26.40 8.05 -71.31
C ARG A 5 26.93 8.72 -70.02
N SER A 6 27.69 8.09 -69.11
CA SER A 6 28.61 6.92 -69.12
C SER A 6 28.93 6.54 -67.64
N LEU A 7 28.82 5.28 -67.20
CA LEU A 7 29.88 4.24 -66.99
C LEU A 7 31.03 4.51 -65.99
N SER A 8 31.24 3.49 -65.12
CA SER A 8 32.54 2.84 -64.75
C SER A 8 33.53 3.68 -63.92
N SER A 9 34.37 3.21 -62.99
CA SER A 9 34.99 1.93 -62.55
C SER A 9 35.64 2.27 -61.19
N GLY A 10 35.92 1.39 -60.21
CA GLY A 10 36.47 0.04 -60.28
C GLY A 10 37.90 0.03 -59.69
N ALA A 11 38.15 -0.96 -58.82
CA ALA A 11 39.46 -1.45 -58.32
C ALA A 11 40.19 -0.60 -57.25
N SER A 12 41.02 -1.13 -56.36
CA SER A 12 41.36 -2.48 -55.83
C SER A 12 42.62 -2.25 -55.00
N THR A 13 42.75 -2.83 -53.81
CA THR A 13 44.03 -3.35 -53.31
C THR A 13 43.83 -4.21 -52.05
N ARG A 14 44.67 -5.23 -51.96
CA ARG A 14 44.57 -6.46 -51.16
C ARG A 14 45.93 -6.69 -50.52
N ALA A 15 46.00 -7.03 -49.23
CA ALA A 15 47.06 -7.83 -48.60
C ALA A 15 46.65 -8.12 -47.14
N LYS A 16 46.36 -9.37 -46.74
CA LYS A 16 47.25 -10.49 -46.35
C LYS A 16 47.92 -10.31 -44.98
N GLY A 17 47.62 -11.25 -44.06
CA GLY A 17 48.38 -11.51 -42.85
C GLY A 17 47.76 -12.59 -41.96
N CYS A 18 48.08 -13.86 -42.23
CA CYS A 18 47.87 -14.99 -41.31
C CYS A 18 49.05 -15.08 -40.32
N GLY A 19 48.79 -15.55 -39.09
CA GLY A 19 49.85 -16.00 -38.17
C GLY A 19 49.33 -16.38 -36.79
N THR A 20 49.22 -17.68 -36.52
CA THR A 20 49.24 -18.34 -35.19
C THR A 20 50.47 -19.26 -35.15
N PRO A 21 50.79 -20.00 -34.06
CA PRO A 21 50.81 -19.69 -32.62
C PRO A 21 52.16 -20.12 -31.97
N THR A 22 52.49 -19.70 -30.74
CA THR A 22 53.43 -20.45 -29.87
C THR A 22 53.28 -20.12 -28.38
N ARG A 23 53.13 -21.18 -27.57
CA ARG A 23 53.43 -21.25 -26.12
C ARG A 23 54.96 -21.44 -25.93
N PRO A 24 55.51 -21.15 -24.73
CA PRO A 24 55.92 -22.27 -23.87
C PRO A 24 55.65 -22.08 -22.36
N GLN A 25 55.75 -23.20 -21.65
CA GLN A 25 55.60 -23.39 -20.21
C GLN A 25 56.78 -22.85 -19.40
N VAL A 26 56.52 -22.47 -18.13
CA VAL A 26 57.47 -22.62 -17.02
C VAL A 26 56.75 -23.31 -15.85
N ALA A 27 57.48 -24.20 -15.19
CA ALA A 27 57.00 -25.23 -14.28
C ALA A 27 57.41 -24.99 -12.81
N ARG A 28 56.81 -25.80 -11.91
CA ARG A 28 57.23 -26.21 -10.54
C ARG A 28 57.08 -25.14 -9.42
N ALA A 29 56.71 -25.48 -8.18
CA ALA A 29 56.83 -26.73 -7.44
C ALA A 29 55.76 -26.94 -6.32
N CYS A 30 55.48 -28.22 -6.07
CA CYS A 30 55.13 -28.95 -4.84
C CYS A 30 54.75 -28.22 -3.54
N ARG A 31 53.64 -28.63 -2.91
CA ARG A 31 53.69 -29.66 -1.83
C ARG A 31 52.32 -30.32 -1.61
N GLN A 32 52.31 -31.65 -1.75
CA GLN A 32 51.31 -32.58 -1.22
C GLN A 32 51.55 -32.80 0.28
N LEU A 33 50.48 -33.07 1.05
CA LEU A 33 50.20 -34.32 1.78
C LEU A 33 49.03 -34.04 2.76
N GLN A 34 47.86 -34.68 2.62
CA GLN A 34 47.47 -35.97 3.25
C GLN A 34 47.21 -35.83 4.77
N LEU A 35 46.21 -36.41 5.43
CA LEU A 35 45.14 -37.41 5.22
C LEU A 35 44.14 -37.13 6.38
N ALA A 36 42.82 -37.06 6.18
CA ALA A 36 41.86 -38.18 6.16
C ALA A 36 41.76 -39.01 7.46
N THR A 37 40.52 -39.47 7.71
CA THR A 37 40.02 -40.49 8.67
C THR A 37 39.57 -39.94 10.03
N SER A 38 38.46 -40.39 10.64
CA SER A 38 37.30 -41.23 10.29
C SER A 38 36.40 -41.19 11.55
N ALA A 39 35.14 -40.78 11.44
CA ALA A 39 33.92 -41.60 11.54
C ALA A 39 33.48 -42.12 12.94
N CYS A 40 32.17 -41.93 13.16
CA CYS A 40 31.20 -42.74 13.90
C CYS A 40 31.26 -42.85 15.45
N GLY A 41 30.09 -42.65 16.08
CA GLY A 41 29.71 -43.38 17.30
C GLY A 41 28.82 -42.66 18.32
N SER A 42 27.49 -42.74 18.12
CA SER A 42 26.44 -43.12 19.08
C SER A 42 26.36 -42.57 20.54
N SER A 43 25.23 -41.88 20.83
CA SER A 43 24.36 -41.72 22.04
C SER A 43 24.58 -42.56 23.34
N PRO A 44 23.83 -42.32 24.46
CA PRO A 44 23.21 -41.11 25.04
C PRO A 44 23.46 -40.99 26.58
N SER A 45 22.88 -39.96 27.23
CA SER A 45 22.20 -40.02 28.57
C SER A 45 22.56 -38.90 29.58
N ALA A 46 21.51 -38.51 30.30
CA ALA A 46 21.42 -37.95 31.65
C ALA A 46 21.57 -36.43 31.88
N ALA A 47 20.45 -35.86 32.34
CA ALA A 47 20.31 -34.58 33.02
C ALA A 47 21.05 -34.54 34.38
N PRO A 48 21.22 -33.34 34.96
CA PRO A 48 20.49 -33.10 36.21
C PRO A 48 19.84 -31.71 36.32
N ALA A 49 18.97 -31.63 37.33
CA ALA A 49 18.03 -30.58 37.71
C ALA A 49 18.71 -29.39 38.48
N PRO A 50 17.93 -28.37 38.93
CA PRO A 50 18.39 -26.99 39.08
C PRO A 50 18.92 -26.64 40.48
N LEU A 51 19.76 -25.59 40.56
CA LEU A 51 20.17 -24.96 41.81
C LEU A 51 19.50 -23.60 42.02
N ARG A 52 19.09 -23.43 43.27
CA ARG A 52 18.20 -22.44 43.87
C ARG A 52 18.91 -21.11 44.14
N ALA A 53 18.11 -20.05 44.05
CA ALA A 53 18.12 -18.77 44.78
C ALA A 53 19.31 -18.37 45.68
N ALA A 54 19.78 -17.13 45.48
CA ALA A 54 20.22 -16.26 46.57
C ALA A 54 19.91 -14.79 46.20
N GLN A 55 19.07 -14.14 47.02
CA GLN A 55 18.98 -12.68 47.08
C GLN A 55 20.19 -12.12 47.83
N PRO A 56 20.47 -10.82 47.68
CA PRO A 56 20.81 -10.06 48.88
C PRO A 56 20.01 -8.77 49.06
N GLU A 57 19.96 -8.45 50.34
CA GLU A 57 19.15 -7.48 51.04
C GLU A 57 19.45 -6.01 50.74
N SER A 58 18.45 -5.23 51.10
CA SER A 58 18.43 -3.80 51.37
C SER A 58 19.58 -3.27 52.24
N ALA A 59 20.10 -2.10 51.88
CA ALA A 59 20.72 -1.17 52.82
C ALA A 59 20.27 0.27 52.52
N GLN A 60 19.39 0.79 53.38
CA GLN A 60 19.23 2.22 53.60
C GLN A 60 20.24 2.66 54.67
N ALA A 61 20.96 3.76 54.44
CA ALA A 61 21.04 4.90 55.38
C ALA A 61 22.10 5.94 54.98
N ALA A 62 21.65 7.20 55.02
CA ALA A 62 22.34 8.40 55.50
C ALA A 62 23.63 8.90 54.82
N GLY A 63 23.56 10.14 54.33
CA GLY A 63 24.72 10.94 53.94
C GLY A 63 24.33 12.30 53.39
N GLN A 64 23.92 13.21 54.27
CA GLN A 64 23.70 14.62 53.99
C GLN A 64 25.00 15.33 53.60
N GLY A 65 24.92 16.32 52.71
CA GLY A 65 25.75 17.53 52.84
C GLY A 65 26.52 17.99 51.61
N LEU A 66 26.23 19.25 51.25
CA LEU A 66 27.11 20.22 50.58
C LEU A 66 27.43 19.99 49.11
N TRP A 67 26.66 20.63 48.23
CA TRP A 67 27.15 21.70 47.33
C TRP A 67 25.98 22.62 46.98
N ALA A 68 26.01 23.81 47.60
CA ALA A 68 25.15 24.93 47.26
C ALA A 68 25.85 25.82 46.22
N ARG A 69 25.02 26.50 45.42
CA ARG A 69 25.21 27.77 44.68
C ARG A 69 25.38 27.69 43.15
N ALA A 70 24.27 27.94 42.46
CA ALA A 70 24.03 28.99 41.45
C ALA A 70 22.71 28.62 40.73
N ALA A 71 21.70 29.44 40.51
CA ALA A 71 21.51 30.88 40.62
C ALA A 71 20.04 31.16 40.96
N ALA A 72 19.83 32.23 41.72
CA ALA A 72 18.52 32.80 42.01
C ALA A 72 18.18 33.89 41.00
N GLY A 73 16.87 34.05 40.76
CA GLY A 73 16.28 35.37 40.50
C GLY A 73 15.75 35.61 39.09
N LEU A 74 14.44 35.47 38.91
CA LEU A 74 13.52 36.58 38.63
C LEU A 74 12.09 36.05 38.43
N ALA A 75 11.26 36.23 39.46
CA ALA A 75 9.81 36.16 39.37
C ALA A 75 9.27 37.52 39.79
N ALA A 76 8.59 38.22 38.88
CA ALA A 76 7.55 39.19 39.20
C ALA A 76 6.82 39.66 37.94
N ALA A 77 5.49 39.77 38.10
CA ALA A 77 4.55 40.62 37.36
C ALA A 77 4.09 40.17 35.96
N ALA A 78 2.93 39.53 35.92
CA ALA A 78 1.91 39.86 34.92
C ALA A 78 0.55 39.95 35.63
N MET A 79 0.06 41.19 35.73
CA MET A 79 -1.20 41.54 36.36
C MET A 79 -2.40 41.10 35.51
N SER A 80 -3.43 40.72 36.27
CA SER A 80 -4.84 40.66 35.91
C SER A 80 -5.31 41.78 34.97
N ALA A 81 -5.95 41.41 33.87
CA ALA A 81 -6.83 42.30 33.11
C ALA A 81 -8.18 41.59 32.90
N CYS A 82 -9.21 42.18 33.50
CA CYS A 82 -10.60 41.75 33.44
C CYS A 82 -11.14 41.73 32.00
N LEU A 83 -11.96 40.70 31.75
CA LEU A 83 -12.95 40.65 30.67
C LEU A 83 -13.96 41.80 30.80
N THR A 84 -14.25 42.46 29.67
CA THR A 84 -15.62 42.76 29.22
C THR A 84 -15.60 43.01 27.70
N LEU A 85 -15.97 42.01 26.90
CA LEU A 85 -16.36 42.20 25.50
C LEU A 85 -17.82 41.76 25.37
N ALA A 86 -18.66 42.72 25.02
CA ALA A 86 -20.09 42.55 24.77
C ALA A 86 -20.33 41.74 23.48
N PRO A 87 -21.45 41.02 23.36
CA PRO A 87 -21.80 40.30 22.15
C PRO A 87 -22.35 41.29 21.09
N LEU A 88 -21.68 41.39 19.94
CA LEU A 88 -22.31 41.94 18.75
C LEU A 88 -23.30 40.92 18.18
N ALA A 89 -24.58 41.26 18.24
CA ALA A 89 -25.66 40.54 17.58
C ALA A 89 -25.45 40.58 16.06
N ALA A 90 -25.41 39.39 15.45
CA ALA A 90 -25.48 39.24 14.01
C ALA A 90 -26.91 39.53 13.52
N PRO A 91 -27.10 40.22 12.37
CA PRO A 91 -28.41 40.41 11.77
C PRO A 91 -28.95 39.08 11.18
N PRO A 92 -30.28 38.89 11.15
CA PRO A 92 -30.88 37.68 10.59
C PRO A 92 -30.68 37.61 9.06
N PRO A 93 -30.57 36.40 8.47
CA PRO A 93 -30.54 36.26 7.02
C PRO A 93 -31.90 36.63 6.42
N ALA A 94 -31.85 37.49 5.40
CA ALA A 94 -32.97 37.79 4.53
C ALA A 94 -33.42 36.51 3.79
N ALA A 95 -34.68 36.16 3.97
CA ALA A 95 -35.37 35.14 3.20
C ALA A 95 -35.51 35.63 1.74
N LEU A 96 -34.78 35.03 0.81
CA LEU A 96 -35.08 35.09 -0.61
C LEU A 96 -35.91 33.88 -0.97
N ALA A 97 -37.17 34.17 -1.30
CA ALA A 97 -38.12 33.26 -1.88
C ALA A 97 -37.60 32.71 -3.22
N ALA A 98 -37.63 31.38 -3.36
CA ALA A 98 -37.63 30.73 -4.65
C ALA A 98 -38.98 30.01 -4.79
N GLU A 99 -39.91 30.66 -5.50
CA GLU A 99 -41.08 30.00 -6.07
C GLU A 99 -40.60 29.05 -7.18
N GLY A 100 -40.91 27.77 -7.04
CA GLY A 100 -40.71 26.74 -8.05
C GLY A 100 -42.01 25.93 -8.20
N PRO A 101 -42.42 25.57 -9.44
CA PRO A 101 -43.78 25.16 -9.73
C PRO A 101 -44.13 23.77 -9.20
N SER A 102 -45.31 23.73 -8.58
CA SER A 102 -46.08 22.56 -8.16
C SER A 102 -46.44 21.68 -9.36
N MET A 103 -45.83 20.49 -9.44
CA MET A 103 -46.30 19.39 -10.29
C MET A 103 -47.29 18.56 -9.47
N ARG A 104 -48.57 18.71 -9.84
CA ARG A 104 -49.69 17.85 -9.42
C ARG A 104 -49.39 16.40 -9.77
N ALA A 105 -49.50 15.51 -8.79
CA ALA A 105 -49.79 14.09 -9.03
C ALA A 105 -51.23 13.84 -8.57
N GLU A 106 -52.09 13.42 -9.51
CA GLU A 106 -53.43 12.91 -9.20
C GLU A 106 -53.35 11.50 -8.59
N PRO A 107 -54.32 11.14 -7.72
CA PRO A 107 -54.38 9.83 -7.10
C PRO A 107 -55.12 8.83 -7.99
N VAL A 108 -54.55 7.65 -8.19
CA VAL A 108 -55.29 6.47 -8.67
C VAL A 108 -55.64 5.62 -7.46
N ALA A 109 -56.92 5.57 -7.16
CA ALA A 109 -57.52 4.67 -6.20
C ALA A 109 -57.83 3.31 -6.84
N ALA A 110 -57.48 2.22 -6.15
CA ALA A 110 -58.12 0.90 -6.13
C ALA A 110 -57.10 -0.06 -5.49
N GLY A 111 -57.41 -0.97 -4.59
CA GLY A 111 -58.64 -1.41 -3.95
C GLY A 111 -58.20 -2.55 -3.04
N SER A 112 -58.61 -2.50 -1.77
CA SER A 112 -58.27 -3.53 -0.79
C SER A 112 -59.31 -4.65 -0.88
N ALA A 113 -58.86 -5.89 -1.03
CA ALA A 113 -59.67 -7.07 -0.76
C ALA A 113 -58.79 -8.13 -0.09
N ALA A 114 -59.22 -8.52 1.09
CA ALA A 114 -58.66 -9.57 1.93
C ALA A 114 -58.79 -10.95 1.28
N GLY A 115 -57.86 -11.83 1.61
CA GLY A 115 -57.93 -13.26 1.34
C GLY A 115 -56.95 -14.00 2.25
N GLU A 116 -57.49 -14.62 3.30
CA GLU A 116 -56.82 -15.60 4.15
C GLU A 116 -56.48 -16.85 3.32
N GLY A 117 -55.36 -17.52 3.64
CA GLY A 117 -54.96 -18.75 2.94
C GLY A 117 -53.63 -19.32 3.39
N GLU A 118 -53.69 -20.09 4.48
CA GLU A 118 -53.06 -21.39 4.73
C GLU A 118 -51.57 -21.67 4.41
N ALA A 119 -50.94 -22.33 5.39
CA ALA A 119 -49.58 -22.79 5.43
C ALA A 119 -49.26 -23.91 4.42
N ALA A 120 -48.05 -23.91 3.87
CA ALA A 120 -47.34 -25.14 3.49
C ALA A 120 -45.83 -24.92 3.46
N ALA A 121 -45.12 -25.85 4.08
CA ALA A 121 -43.68 -25.94 4.19
C ALA A 121 -42.99 -26.12 2.83
N ALA A 122 -41.81 -25.52 2.66
CA ALA A 122 -40.84 -25.91 1.64
C ALA A 122 -39.40 -25.59 2.08
N THR A 123 -38.71 -26.64 2.50
CA THR A 123 -37.35 -27.02 2.06
C THR A 123 -36.28 -25.93 2.02
N ALA A 124 -35.46 -25.89 3.07
CA ALA A 124 -34.18 -25.18 3.10
C ALA A 124 -33.15 -25.89 2.20
N THR A 125 -32.98 -25.39 0.97
CA THR A 125 -31.87 -25.74 0.09
C THR A 125 -30.82 -24.65 0.06
N GLY A 126 -29.60 -25.00 0.48
CA GLY A 126 -28.35 -24.54 -0.11
C GLY A 126 -28.04 -23.04 -0.02
N GLY A 127 -27.54 -22.60 1.13
CA GLY A 127 -26.75 -21.37 1.22
C GLY A 127 -25.43 -21.55 0.46
N SER A 128 -25.41 -21.16 -0.81
CA SER A 128 -24.18 -20.96 -1.57
C SER A 128 -23.48 -19.72 -1.04
N SER A 129 -22.51 -19.94 -0.16
CA SER A 129 -21.50 -18.97 0.25
C SER A 129 -20.69 -18.58 -0.99
N SER A 130 -21.08 -17.50 -1.65
CA SER A 130 -20.25 -16.86 -2.67
C SER A 130 -19.07 -16.18 -1.98
N SER A 131 -18.02 -16.95 -1.73
CA SER A 131 -16.70 -16.47 -1.34
C SER A 131 -16.14 -15.62 -2.47
N SER A 132 -16.35 -14.31 -2.37
CA SER A 132 -15.72 -13.30 -3.22
C SER A 132 -14.21 -13.50 -3.19
N SER A 133 -13.68 -14.04 -4.28
CA SER A 133 -12.27 -14.35 -4.46
C SER A 133 -11.51 -13.06 -4.76
N SER A 134 -11.13 -12.33 -3.71
CA SER A 134 -10.40 -11.05 -3.76
C SER A 134 -8.98 -11.16 -4.38
N SER A 135 -8.54 -12.36 -4.76
CA SER A 135 -7.21 -12.61 -5.34
C SER A 135 -7.20 -12.71 -6.88
N SER A 136 -8.36 -12.63 -7.56
CA SER A 136 -8.42 -13.03 -8.98
C SER A 136 -8.24 -11.91 -10.02
N LEU A 137 -8.17 -10.64 -9.62
CA LEU A 137 -8.11 -9.52 -10.60
C LEU A 137 -6.73 -9.32 -11.25
N LEU A 138 -5.66 -9.92 -10.70
CA LEU A 138 -4.32 -9.87 -11.30
C LEU A 138 -4.08 -10.99 -12.32
N ALA A 139 -5.03 -11.90 -12.53
CA ALA A 139 -4.89 -13.05 -13.41
C ALA A 139 -5.19 -12.69 -14.88
N GLY A 140 -4.23 -12.03 -15.53
CA GLY A 140 -4.04 -12.22 -16.98
C GLY A 140 -3.68 -13.69 -17.26
N LYS A 141 -3.91 -14.17 -18.48
CA LYS A 141 -3.54 -15.54 -18.91
C LYS A 141 -2.03 -15.78 -18.73
N GLY A 142 -1.65 -16.33 -17.58
CA GLY A 142 -0.26 -16.67 -17.23
C GLY A 142 0.00 -16.41 -15.76
N SER A 143 0.15 -17.49 -14.97
CA SER A 143 0.46 -17.53 -13.52
C SER A 143 -0.26 -16.50 -12.64
N LYS A 144 -1.23 -16.95 -11.81
CA LYS A 144 -1.85 -16.12 -10.76
C LYS A 144 -0.74 -15.45 -9.95
N LEU A 145 -0.60 -14.13 -9.97
CA LEU A 145 0.37 -13.40 -9.14
C LEU A 145 -0.09 -13.38 -7.67
N GLN A 146 0.84 -13.31 -6.74
CA GLN A 146 0.53 -13.03 -5.34
C GLN A 146 0.31 -11.51 -5.19
N ALA A 147 -0.82 -11.13 -4.62
CA ALA A 147 -1.10 -9.73 -4.35
C ALA A 147 -0.43 -9.26 -3.04
N VAL A 148 0.12 -8.05 -3.07
CA VAL A 148 0.54 -7.24 -1.92
C VAL A 148 0.04 -5.82 -2.13
N TYR A 149 0.00 -4.98 -1.09
CA TYR A 149 -0.34 -3.56 -1.27
C TYR A 149 0.47 -2.63 -0.37
N PHE A 150 0.65 -1.40 -0.84
CA PHE A 150 1.39 -0.36 -0.14
C PHE A 150 0.58 0.95 -0.12
N GLY A 151 0.45 1.56 1.05
CA GLY A 151 -0.19 2.87 1.27
C GLY A 151 0.69 3.77 2.12
N ASN A 152 0.74 5.05 1.76
CA ASN A 152 1.46 6.11 2.47
C ASN A 152 0.97 7.48 1.98
N GLY A 153 -0.34 7.71 2.09
CA GLY A 153 -1.00 8.92 1.63
C GLY A 153 -1.70 8.77 0.29
N CYS A 154 -1.84 9.88 -0.43
CA CYS A 154 -2.55 9.93 -1.71
C CYS A 154 -1.92 8.95 -2.71
N PHE A 155 -2.73 7.99 -3.16
CA PHE A 155 -2.26 6.89 -4.01
C PHE A 155 -1.89 7.31 -5.45
N TRP A 156 -2.27 8.51 -5.91
CA TRP A 156 -2.07 8.93 -7.31
C TRP A 156 -0.59 9.01 -7.69
N GLY A 157 0.21 9.62 -6.81
CA GLY A 157 1.66 9.66 -6.99
C GLY A 157 2.30 8.29 -6.84
N ARG A 158 1.79 7.46 -5.92
CA ARG A 158 2.39 6.15 -5.58
C ARG A 158 2.26 5.15 -6.70
N GLN A 159 1.11 5.13 -7.37
CA GLN A 159 0.93 4.29 -8.56
C GLN A 159 1.96 4.61 -9.63
N LYS A 160 2.25 5.89 -9.86
CA LYS A 160 3.25 6.29 -10.86
C LYS A 160 4.63 5.72 -10.53
N ASP A 161 5.04 5.81 -9.26
CA ASP A 161 6.33 5.31 -8.80
C ASP A 161 6.42 3.79 -8.94
N PHE A 162 5.36 3.05 -8.56
CA PHE A 162 5.34 1.60 -8.71
C PHE A 162 5.30 1.15 -10.18
N ILE A 163 4.57 1.85 -11.06
CA ILE A 163 4.62 1.60 -12.51
C ILE A 163 6.04 1.80 -13.06
N GLU A 164 6.81 2.74 -12.52
CA GLU A 164 8.22 2.88 -12.90
C GLU A 164 9.09 1.72 -12.42
N VAL A 165 8.85 1.19 -11.23
CA VAL A 165 9.53 -0.04 -10.76
C VAL A 165 9.21 -1.20 -11.70
N GLU A 166 7.94 -1.40 -12.03
CA GLU A 166 7.50 -2.46 -12.94
C GLU A 166 8.19 -2.36 -14.31
N ARG A 167 8.17 -1.18 -14.94
CA ARG A 167 8.75 -0.96 -16.27
C ARG A 167 10.27 -1.01 -16.28
N LYS A 168 10.93 -0.40 -15.30
CA LYS A 168 12.39 -0.16 -15.33
C LYS A 168 13.19 -1.25 -14.63
N GLN A 169 12.65 -1.84 -13.57
CA GLN A 169 13.37 -2.83 -12.75
C GLN A 169 12.87 -4.25 -13.00
N LEU A 170 11.56 -4.44 -13.18
CA LEU A 170 10.96 -5.77 -13.39
C LEU A 170 10.73 -6.11 -14.87
N GLY A 171 10.99 -5.16 -15.78
CA GLY A 171 10.84 -5.36 -17.23
C GLY A 171 9.39 -5.53 -17.71
N ARG A 172 8.39 -5.23 -16.88
CA ARG A 172 6.96 -5.31 -17.21
C ARG A 172 6.58 -4.07 -18.01
N THR A 173 6.56 -4.20 -19.33
CA THR A 173 6.38 -3.06 -20.24
C THR A 173 5.07 -3.11 -21.02
N ALA A 174 4.49 -4.31 -21.21
CA ALA A 174 3.19 -4.47 -21.84
C ALA A 174 2.05 -4.17 -20.85
N PRO A 175 0.92 -3.58 -21.30
CA PRO A 175 -0.22 -3.27 -20.45
C PRO A 175 -0.74 -4.45 -19.62
N GLU A 176 -0.71 -5.65 -20.17
CA GLU A 176 -1.20 -6.89 -19.53
C GLU A 176 -0.27 -7.35 -18.40
N GLN A 177 1.00 -6.99 -18.47
CA GLN A 177 2.03 -7.33 -17.48
C GLN A 177 2.02 -6.39 -16.27
N LEU A 178 1.50 -5.17 -16.42
CA LEU A 178 1.43 -4.20 -15.33
C LEU A 178 0.42 -4.65 -14.28
N THR A 179 0.78 -4.46 -13.02
CA THR A 179 0.00 -4.95 -11.87
C THR A 179 -0.40 -3.83 -10.92
N ALA A 180 0.27 -2.66 -10.97
CA ALA A 180 -0.03 -1.55 -10.08
C ALA A 180 -1.40 -0.93 -10.35
N VAL A 181 -2.35 -1.18 -9.45
CA VAL A 181 -3.70 -0.61 -9.45
C VAL A 181 -3.99 0.06 -8.12
N VAL A 182 -4.58 1.26 -8.14
CA VAL A 182 -4.95 1.97 -6.91
C VAL A 182 -6.30 1.49 -6.38
N GLY A 183 -6.48 1.57 -5.06
CA GLY A 183 -7.69 1.13 -4.39
C GLY A 183 -7.67 1.36 -2.89
N TYR A 184 -8.57 0.66 -2.23
CA TYR A 184 -8.90 0.79 -0.82
C TYR A 184 -8.67 -0.56 -0.14
N ALA A 185 -7.86 -0.61 0.92
CA ALA A 185 -7.59 -1.83 1.66
C ALA A 185 -7.34 -1.55 3.14
N ALA A 186 -6.94 -2.56 3.91
CA ALA A 186 -6.70 -2.48 5.35
C ALA A 186 -7.94 -2.06 6.18
N GLY A 187 -9.14 -2.23 5.62
CA GLY A 187 -10.41 -2.15 6.34
C GLY A 187 -11.08 -3.52 6.25
N ALA A 188 -11.87 -3.90 7.26
CA ALA A 188 -12.37 -5.28 7.34
C ALA A 188 -13.71 -5.53 6.63
N GLY A 189 -14.25 -4.55 5.89
CA GLY A 189 -15.62 -4.62 5.36
C GLY A 189 -15.78 -4.11 3.94
N ALA A 190 -17.02 -4.15 3.47
CA ALA A 190 -17.50 -3.45 2.29
C ALA A 190 -18.82 -2.76 2.63
N GLY A 191 -19.17 -1.72 1.88
CA GLY A 191 -20.44 -1.05 1.99
C GLY A 191 -21.57 -1.79 1.25
N PRO A 192 -22.73 -1.12 1.09
CA PRO A 192 -23.88 -1.66 0.38
C PRO A 192 -23.53 -2.19 -1.02
N GLY A 193 -24.00 -3.40 -1.31
CA GLY A 193 -23.71 -4.09 -2.58
C GLY A 193 -22.28 -4.63 -2.68
N GLY A 194 -21.54 -4.72 -1.56
CA GLY A 194 -20.16 -5.18 -1.56
C GLY A 194 -19.17 -4.17 -2.16
N ARG A 195 -19.59 -2.90 -2.28
CA ARG A 195 -18.81 -1.82 -2.89
C ARG A 195 -17.99 -1.07 -1.85
N VAL A 196 -16.85 -0.56 -2.28
CA VAL A 196 -16.03 0.41 -1.54
C VAL A 196 -15.67 1.49 -2.53
N CYS A 197 -16.14 2.70 -2.28
CA CYS A 197 -16.16 3.81 -3.22
C CYS A 197 -15.44 5.02 -2.63
N TYR A 198 -14.99 5.89 -3.51
CA TYR A 198 -14.51 7.19 -3.12
C TYR A 198 -15.63 8.06 -2.51
N VAL A 199 -15.24 9.11 -1.79
CA VAL A 199 -16.14 10.02 -1.06
C VAL A 199 -17.11 10.81 -1.96
N TYR A 200 -16.98 10.69 -3.28
CA TYR A 200 -17.91 11.28 -4.25
C TYR A 200 -19.14 10.40 -4.53
N ASP A 201 -19.15 9.13 -4.13
CA ASP A 201 -20.33 8.28 -4.30
C ASP A 201 -21.52 8.84 -3.50
N VAL A 202 -22.72 8.67 -4.04
CA VAL A 202 -23.94 9.18 -3.41
C VAL A 202 -24.32 8.38 -2.15
N ASP A 203 -23.93 7.11 -2.06
CA ASP A 203 -24.15 6.29 -0.88
C ASP A 203 -22.95 6.38 0.06
N GLN A 204 -23.04 7.26 1.06
CA GLN A 204 -21.97 7.49 2.03
C GLN A 204 -21.57 6.23 2.82
N ARG A 205 -22.45 5.22 2.89
CA ARG A 205 -22.12 3.93 3.54
C ARG A 205 -21.13 3.09 2.73
N ALA A 206 -20.91 3.44 1.47
CA ALA A 206 -19.90 2.84 0.61
C ALA A 206 -18.57 3.60 0.64
N HIS A 207 -18.48 4.77 1.31
CA HIS A 207 -17.26 5.56 1.33
C HIS A 207 -16.13 4.81 2.04
N TYR A 208 -14.97 4.72 1.38
CA TYR A 208 -13.86 3.89 1.83
C TYR A 208 -13.29 4.32 3.18
N ASP A 209 -13.23 5.62 3.44
CA ASP A 209 -12.78 6.22 4.70
C ASP A 209 -13.78 5.92 5.83
N ALA A 210 -15.07 6.02 5.54
CA ALA A 210 -16.15 5.61 6.42
C ALA A 210 -16.19 4.09 6.66
N LEU A 211 -15.52 3.28 5.85
CA LEU A 211 -15.36 1.83 6.03
C LEU A 211 -14.01 1.45 6.67
N GLY A 212 -13.14 2.42 6.98
CA GLY A 212 -11.85 2.22 7.62
C GLY A 212 -10.70 1.89 6.67
N HIS A 213 -10.94 1.87 5.36
CA HIS A 213 -9.89 1.60 4.40
C HIS A 213 -8.87 2.75 4.32
N ALA A 214 -7.64 2.39 3.94
CA ALA A 214 -6.63 3.34 3.49
C ALA A 214 -6.56 3.35 1.96
N GLU A 215 -6.13 4.48 1.40
CA GLU A 215 -5.65 4.56 0.03
C GLU A 215 -4.36 3.74 -0.13
N VAL A 216 -4.37 2.77 -1.04
CA VAL A 216 -3.23 1.89 -1.31
C VAL A 216 -3.05 1.66 -2.80
N THR A 217 -1.88 1.17 -3.18
CA THR A 217 -1.61 0.58 -4.49
C THR A 217 -1.38 -0.93 -4.33
N GLN A 218 -2.21 -1.74 -4.97
CA GLN A 218 -2.01 -3.19 -5.06
C GLN A 218 -0.98 -3.50 -6.15
N LEU A 219 -0.12 -4.47 -5.89
CA LEU A 219 0.96 -4.93 -6.76
C LEU A 219 0.92 -6.45 -6.84
N GLY A 220 1.34 -6.99 -7.98
CA GLY A 220 1.53 -8.43 -8.17
C GLY A 220 3.00 -8.80 -8.07
N ILE A 221 3.31 -9.77 -7.22
CA ILE A 221 4.63 -10.43 -7.15
C ILE A 221 4.52 -11.89 -7.60
N ALA A 222 5.65 -12.51 -7.93
CA ALA A 222 5.71 -13.91 -8.32
C ALA A 222 5.01 -14.79 -7.26
N PRO A 223 4.19 -15.77 -7.68
CA PRO A 223 3.32 -16.49 -6.74
C PRO A 223 3.99 -17.65 -6.01
N ALA A 224 5.05 -18.20 -6.58
CA ALA A 224 5.79 -19.28 -5.97
C ALA A 224 6.81 -18.68 -4.98
N PRO A 225 6.89 -19.20 -3.74
CA PRO A 225 7.97 -18.87 -2.83
C PRO A 225 9.33 -19.10 -3.49
N GLY A 226 10.22 -18.12 -3.39
CA GLY A 226 11.58 -18.21 -3.91
C GLY A 226 12.18 -16.87 -4.32
N PRO A 227 13.41 -16.89 -4.86
CA PRO A 227 14.21 -15.68 -5.07
C PRO A 227 13.54 -14.61 -5.94
N GLN A 228 12.71 -15.01 -6.91
CA GLN A 228 12.00 -14.06 -7.76
C GLN A 228 10.91 -13.30 -6.99
N GLN A 229 10.12 -14.00 -6.16
CA GLN A 229 9.08 -13.38 -5.33
C GLN A 229 9.72 -12.36 -4.37
N GLU A 230 10.82 -12.76 -3.74
CA GLU A 230 11.56 -11.89 -2.83
C GLU A 230 12.16 -10.68 -3.55
N ALA A 231 12.78 -10.87 -4.73
CA ALA A 231 13.36 -9.79 -5.51
C ALA A 231 12.32 -8.77 -5.98
N GLU A 232 11.14 -9.24 -6.42
CA GLU A 232 10.03 -8.37 -6.84
C GLU A 232 9.47 -7.59 -5.65
N LEU A 233 9.21 -8.24 -4.51
CA LEU A 233 8.77 -7.53 -3.30
C LEU A 233 9.80 -6.50 -2.84
N ARG A 234 11.09 -6.86 -2.87
CA ARG A 234 12.19 -5.97 -2.48
C ARG A 234 12.26 -4.72 -3.36
N ALA A 235 12.07 -4.87 -4.67
CA ALA A 235 12.03 -3.74 -5.60
C ALA A 235 10.90 -2.76 -5.25
N PHE A 236 9.72 -3.27 -4.90
CA PHE A 236 8.60 -2.45 -4.47
C PHE A 236 8.81 -1.83 -3.08
N ALA A 237 9.31 -2.59 -2.12
CA ALA A 237 9.61 -2.09 -0.78
C ALA A 237 10.63 -0.94 -0.82
N LYS A 238 11.70 -1.06 -1.63
CA LYS A 238 12.66 0.03 -1.85
C LYS A 238 12.00 1.31 -2.36
N ALA A 239 11.13 1.19 -3.35
CA ALA A 239 10.40 2.34 -3.87
C ALA A 239 9.47 2.94 -2.83
N TYR A 240 8.77 2.11 -2.05
CA TYR A 240 7.92 2.55 -0.95
C TYR A 240 8.68 3.36 0.10
N PHE A 241 9.80 2.83 0.62
CA PHE A 241 10.59 3.52 1.64
C PHE A 241 11.28 4.78 1.10
N ALA A 242 11.58 4.86 -0.20
CA ALA A 242 12.12 6.04 -0.85
C ALA A 242 11.12 7.21 -0.99
N GLN A 243 9.82 6.95 -0.83
CA GLN A 243 8.77 7.98 -0.94
C GLN A 243 8.62 8.85 0.32
N PHE A 244 9.28 8.46 1.42
CA PHE A 244 9.29 9.21 2.67
C PHE A 244 10.39 10.25 2.70
N LYS A 245 10.11 11.38 3.35
CA LYS A 245 11.06 12.48 3.55
C LYS A 245 11.58 12.45 4.98
N LYS A 246 12.90 12.49 5.13
CA LYS A 246 13.54 12.62 6.45
C LYS A 246 13.29 14.01 7.02
N THR A 247 12.87 14.05 8.28
CA THR A 247 12.70 15.26 9.09
C THR A 247 13.58 15.15 10.36
N PRO A 248 13.74 16.23 11.15
CA PRO A 248 14.44 16.15 12.43
C PRO A 248 13.88 15.13 13.44
N PHE A 249 12.60 14.75 13.29
CA PHE A 249 11.89 13.91 14.26
C PHE A 249 11.66 12.47 13.75
N GLY A 250 11.91 12.20 12.48
CA GLY A 250 11.62 10.91 11.84
C GLY A 250 11.22 11.06 10.38
N MET A 251 10.54 10.05 9.84
CA MET A 251 10.06 10.07 8.46
C MET A 251 8.65 10.65 8.34
N SER A 252 8.49 11.57 7.39
CA SER A 252 7.20 12.14 7.00
C SER A 252 6.82 11.71 5.59
N ARG A 253 5.53 11.62 5.32
CA ARG A 253 5.00 11.51 3.96
C ARG A 253 5.28 12.77 3.15
N SER A 254 5.17 12.65 1.83
CA SER A 254 5.42 13.76 0.89
C SER A 254 4.25 14.75 0.78
N ASP A 255 3.09 14.36 1.28
CA ASP A 255 1.76 14.95 1.17
C ASP A 255 1.13 15.16 2.57
N PRO A 256 1.70 16.07 3.39
CA PRO A 256 1.28 16.24 4.79
C PRO A 256 -0.15 16.83 4.96
N GLN A 257 -0.76 17.33 3.89
CA GLN A 257 -2.13 17.86 3.93
C GLN A 257 -3.21 16.77 4.02
N ASP A 258 -2.94 15.57 3.51
CA ASP A 258 -3.90 14.45 3.54
C ASP A 258 -3.69 13.69 4.83
N ARG A 259 -4.57 13.84 5.82
CA ARG A 259 -4.38 13.35 7.19
C ARG A 259 -5.49 12.40 7.62
N GLY A 260 -5.14 11.49 8.53
CA GLY A 260 -6.07 10.55 9.15
C GLY A 260 -5.94 9.13 8.60
N ALA A 261 -6.72 8.22 9.16
CA ALA A 261 -6.66 6.79 8.89
C ALA A 261 -6.79 6.40 7.41
N ALA A 262 -7.53 7.18 6.62
CA ALA A 262 -7.67 7.00 5.18
C ALA A 262 -6.33 7.13 4.40
N TYR A 263 -5.35 7.80 4.99
CA TYR A 263 -4.05 8.13 4.37
C TYR A 263 -2.86 7.55 5.13
N ARG A 264 -3.11 6.66 6.12
CA ARG A 264 -2.07 6.08 6.97
C ARG A 264 -1.06 5.26 6.17
N ASN A 265 0.13 5.10 6.75
CA ASN A 265 1.14 4.21 6.21
C ASN A 265 0.75 2.76 6.48
N VAL A 266 0.59 1.96 5.43
CA VAL A 266 0.20 0.55 5.55
C VAL A 266 0.88 -0.31 4.49
N ILE A 267 1.24 -1.53 4.85
CA ILE A 267 1.72 -2.59 3.96
C ILE A 267 0.84 -3.82 4.18
N GLY A 268 0.24 -4.34 3.11
CA GLY A 268 -0.48 -5.60 3.11
C GLY A 268 0.41 -6.72 2.61
N LEU A 269 0.65 -7.71 3.47
CA LEU A 269 1.32 -8.97 3.11
C LEU A 269 0.41 -10.16 3.44
N PRO A 270 0.46 -11.25 2.68
CA PRO A 270 -0.20 -12.50 3.06
C PRO A 270 0.33 -12.99 4.42
N GLY A 271 -0.54 -13.10 5.42
CA GLY A 271 -0.17 -13.42 6.80
C GLY A 271 0.36 -12.24 7.64
N GLY A 272 0.37 -11.02 7.11
CA GLY A 272 0.78 -9.80 7.81
C GLY A 272 2.21 -9.86 8.32
N ILE A 273 2.44 -9.51 9.59
CA ILE A 273 3.77 -9.61 10.22
C ILE A 273 4.29 -11.06 10.33
N LYS A 274 3.41 -12.06 10.21
CA LYS A 274 3.77 -13.49 10.21
C LYS A 274 4.09 -14.01 8.80
N SER A 275 4.01 -13.13 7.79
CA SER A 275 4.36 -13.49 6.42
C SER A 275 5.80 -13.97 6.35
N PRO A 276 6.11 -15.04 5.60
CA PRO A 276 7.50 -15.42 5.32
C PRO A 276 8.27 -14.30 4.59
N LEU A 277 7.55 -13.38 3.95
CA LEU A 277 8.10 -12.23 3.24
C LEU A 277 8.33 -11.00 4.13
N PHE A 278 7.89 -11.03 5.40
CA PHE A 278 7.97 -9.87 6.28
C PHE A 278 9.41 -9.40 6.51
N HIS A 279 10.38 -10.32 6.54
CA HIS A 279 11.80 -10.00 6.69
C HIS A 279 12.31 -9.03 5.61
N ILE A 280 11.76 -9.06 4.39
CA ILE A 280 12.13 -8.12 3.32
C ILE A 280 11.70 -6.69 3.67
N ILE A 281 10.53 -6.54 4.31
CA ILE A 281 10.06 -5.25 4.77
C ILE A 281 10.95 -4.72 5.90
N GLU A 282 11.39 -5.59 6.81
CA GLU A 282 12.33 -5.22 7.87
C GLU A 282 13.67 -4.76 7.30
N GLU A 283 14.22 -5.50 6.34
CA GLU A 283 15.50 -5.18 5.70
C GLU A 283 15.44 -3.89 4.87
N GLU A 284 14.36 -3.68 4.12
CA GLU A 284 14.22 -2.50 3.27
C GLU A 284 13.71 -1.25 4.03
N ASN A 285 13.31 -1.39 5.29
CA ASN A 285 13.01 -0.29 6.20
C ASN A 285 14.29 0.42 6.67
N VAL A 286 15.08 0.90 5.71
CA VAL A 286 16.33 1.65 5.90
C VAL A 286 16.14 2.96 6.67
N ASN A 287 14.88 3.37 6.84
CA ASN A 287 14.48 4.57 7.55
C ASN A 287 14.25 4.37 9.06
N GLY A 288 14.23 3.12 9.55
CA GLY A 288 13.96 2.82 10.95
C GLY A 288 12.56 3.25 11.41
N MET A 289 11.57 3.19 10.52
CA MET A 289 10.18 3.46 10.88
C MET A 289 9.63 2.32 11.75
N ALA A 290 8.72 2.60 12.68
CA ALA A 290 8.13 1.55 13.51
C ALA A 290 7.17 0.69 12.66
N LEU A 291 7.50 -0.59 12.47
CA LEU A 291 6.60 -1.56 11.86
C LEU A 291 5.67 -2.12 12.95
N ARG A 292 4.35 -1.94 12.78
CA ARG A 292 3.33 -2.32 13.76
C ARG A 292 2.40 -3.35 13.15
N GLU A 293 2.06 -4.39 13.90
CA GLU A 293 0.99 -5.30 13.48
C GLU A 293 -0.33 -4.53 13.36
N GLY A 294 -0.98 -4.64 12.22
CA GLY A 294 -2.31 -4.11 11.98
C GLY A 294 -3.35 -5.23 11.89
N ARG A 295 -4.55 -4.96 12.40
CA ARG A 295 -5.73 -5.83 12.35
C ARG A 295 -6.79 -5.35 11.35
N GLY A 296 -6.56 -4.18 10.74
CA GLY A 296 -7.51 -3.49 9.89
C GLY A 296 -8.50 -2.65 10.69
N ASN A 297 -8.88 -1.51 10.13
CA ASN A 297 -9.91 -0.68 10.75
C ASN A 297 -11.30 -1.23 10.42
N MET A 298 -12.15 -1.25 11.45
CA MET A 298 -13.59 -1.41 11.29
C MET A 298 -14.24 -0.15 11.81
N ASN A 299 -15.01 0.54 10.97
CA ASN A 299 -15.92 1.54 11.47
C ASN A 299 -17.22 0.85 11.89
N VAL A 300 -17.56 1.00 13.16
CA VAL A 300 -18.89 0.67 13.66
C VAL A 300 -19.78 1.88 13.35
N ALA A 301 -20.92 1.67 12.70
CA ALA A 301 -21.87 2.75 12.43
C ALA A 301 -22.16 3.50 13.74
N GLY A 302 -21.71 4.76 13.83
CA GLY A 302 -21.88 5.62 15.00
C GLY A 302 -20.80 5.57 16.09
N GLY A 303 -19.65 4.93 15.87
CA GLY A 303 -18.60 4.82 16.91
C GLY A 303 -17.19 4.92 16.35
N SER A 304 -16.41 5.85 16.92
CA SER A 304 -14.94 5.83 16.89
C SER A 304 -14.48 4.41 17.16
N SER A 305 -13.81 3.77 16.20
CA SER A 305 -13.15 2.51 16.52
C SER A 305 -12.12 2.81 17.62
N SER A 306 -12.16 2.07 18.72
CA SER A 306 -11.13 2.15 19.77
C SER A 306 -9.79 1.58 19.31
N GLU A 307 -9.73 1.09 18.06
CA GLU A 307 -8.61 0.42 17.43
C GLU A 307 -8.25 1.10 16.10
N LEU A 308 -8.40 2.44 16.01
CA LEU A 308 -8.03 3.18 14.81
C LEU A 308 -6.51 3.06 14.58
N GLU A 309 -6.14 2.21 13.63
CA GLU A 309 -4.91 2.36 12.89
C GLU A 309 -4.97 3.72 12.19
N ASP A 310 -4.33 4.71 12.79
CA ASP A 310 -4.31 6.08 12.26
C ASP A 310 -2.98 6.36 11.53
N ASP A 311 -2.88 7.53 10.92
CA ASP A 311 -1.66 8.09 10.32
C ASP A 311 -0.64 8.49 11.41
N VAL A 312 -0.09 7.47 12.06
CA VAL A 312 0.90 7.64 13.12
C VAL A 312 2.25 8.00 12.51
N PHE A 313 2.79 9.14 12.94
CA PHE A 313 4.10 9.63 12.50
C PHE A 313 5.19 8.56 12.67
N ASN A 314 6.07 8.45 11.67
CA ASN A 314 7.21 7.53 11.66
C ASN A 314 6.84 6.06 11.94
N SER A 315 5.62 5.64 11.62
CA SER A 315 5.12 4.28 11.82
C SER A 315 4.42 3.77 10.56
N ILE A 316 4.42 2.45 10.38
CA ILE A 316 3.77 1.72 9.28
C ILE A 316 2.99 0.56 9.89
N TRP A 317 1.73 0.43 9.51
CA TRP A 317 0.91 -0.73 9.83
C TRP A 317 1.19 -1.86 8.85
N VAL A 318 1.37 -3.08 9.35
CA VAL A 318 1.60 -4.27 8.53
C VAL A 318 0.45 -5.22 8.80
N VAL A 319 -0.40 -5.36 7.81
CA VAL A 319 -1.69 -6.07 7.91
C VAL A 319 -1.68 -7.35 7.10
N ASP A 320 -2.52 -8.30 7.51
CA ASP A 320 -2.75 -9.53 6.75
C ASP A 320 -3.66 -9.26 5.54
N SER A 321 -3.08 -9.29 4.34
CA SER A 321 -3.81 -9.09 3.10
C SER A 321 -4.70 -10.28 2.71
N ASP A 322 -4.50 -11.45 3.29
CA ASP A 322 -5.40 -12.60 3.07
C ASP A 322 -6.70 -12.43 3.89
N ALA A 323 -6.63 -11.72 5.01
CA ALA A 323 -7.77 -11.39 5.85
C ALA A 323 -8.46 -10.07 5.46
N LEU A 324 -7.70 -9.09 4.97
CA LEU A 324 -8.20 -7.75 4.63
C LEU A 324 -8.22 -7.53 3.11
N PRO A 325 -9.40 -7.59 2.48
CA PRO A 325 -9.52 -7.50 1.03
C PRO A 325 -9.11 -6.13 0.48
N PHE A 326 -8.64 -6.16 -0.76
CA PHE A 326 -8.41 -4.97 -1.58
C PHE A 326 -9.62 -4.72 -2.47
N TYR A 327 -10.10 -3.47 -2.49
CA TYR A 327 -11.15 -3.00 -3.38
C TYR A 327 -10.55 -1.98 -4.36
N ARG A 328 -10.60 -2.28 -5.65
CA ARG A 328 -10.06 -1.38 -6.67
C ARG A 328 -10.85 -0.06 -6.68
N ALA A 329 -10.13 1.06 -6.74
CA ALA A 329 -10.75 2.37 -6.91
C ALA A 329 -11.29 2.56 -8.33
N GLU A 330 -12.19 3.53 -8.47
CA GLU A 330 -12.84 3.96 -9.71
C GLU A 330 -11.82 4.25 -10.82
N ARG A 331 -12.26 4.11 -12.06
CA ARG A 331 -11.37 4.24 -13.22
C ARG A 331 -10.71 5.62 -13.30
N TYR A 332 -11.37 6.67 -12.85
CA TYR A 332 -10.83 8.03 -12.87
C TYR A 332 -9.65 8.25 -11.89
N HIS A 333 -9.49 7.40 -10.87
CA HIS A 333 -8.31 7.44 -9.99
C HIS A 333 -7.09 6.72 -10.58
N GLN A 334 -7.31 5.85 -11.56
CA GLN A 334 -6.25 5.06 -12.17
C GLN A 334 -5.41 5.91 -13.12
N PHE A 335 -4.09 5.83 -13.00
CA PHE A 335 -3.10 6.56 -13.77
C PHE A 335 -3.28 8.08 -13.69
N HIS A 336 -3.66 8.58 -12.52
CA HIS A 336 -3.93 10.00 -12.29
C HIS A 336 -2.64 10.83 -12.06
N ASN A 337 -2.72 12.15 -12.23
CA ASN A 337 -1.66 13.07 -11.81
C ASN A 337 -1.44 13.00 -10.29
N GLY A 338 -0.20 13.20 -9.85
CA GLY A 338 0.08 13.36 -8.43
C GLY A 338 -0.44 14.69 -7.89
N LEU A 339 -0.63 14.78 -6.58
CA LEU A 339 -0.99 16.04 -5.93
C LEU A 339 0.07 17.11 -6.20
N GLY A 340 -0.34 18.19 -6.86
CA GLY A 340 0.56 19.27 -7.29
C GLY A 340 1.58 18.86 -8.36
N LYS A 341 1.48 17.67 -8.95
CA LYS A 341 2.45 17.14 -9.92
C LYS A 341 1.76 16.60 -11.17
N LYS A 342 1.93 17.30 -12.29
CA LYS A 342 1.49 16.82 -13.60
C LYS A 342 2.43 15.73 -14.11
N PHE A 343 1.85 14.63 -14.58
CA PHE A 343 2.56 13.55 -15.27
C PHE A 343 2.36 13.63 -16.79
N PRO A 344 3.24 12.99 -17.59
CA PRO A 344 3.13 12.98 -19.04
C PRO A 344 1.83 12.30 -19.52
N GLU A 345 1.33 12.73 -20.69
CA GLU A 345 0.14 12.13 -21.32
C GLU A 345 0.31 10.66 -21.68
N GLU A 346 1.55 10.22 -21.94
CA GLU A 346 1.88 8.79 -22.11
C GLU A 346 1.40 7.98 -20.90
N TYR A 347 1.52 8.52 -19.68
CA TYR A 347 1.05 7.86 -18.46
C TYR A 347 -0.45 8.07 -18.26
N THR A 348 -0.90 9.33 -18.24
CA THR A 348 -2.27 9.68 -17.79
C THR A 348 -3.36 9.35 -18.80
N ARG A 349 -3.02 9.26 -20.10
CA ARG A 349 -3.98 8.99 -21.18
C ARG A 349 -3.67 7.68 -21.90
N GLN A 350 -2.47 7.55 -22.44
CA GLN A 350 -2.14 6.43 -23.34
C GLN A 350 -2.04 5.11 -22.57
N LEU A 351 -1.20 5.06 -21.54
CA LEU A 351 -1.03 3.87 -20.70
C LEU A 351 -2.32 3.50 -19.97
N ARG A 352 -3.03 4.50 -19.43
CA ARG A 352 -4.36 4.30 -18.83
C ARG A 352 -5.33 3.64 -19.82
N GLY A 353 -5.40 4.15 -21.05
CA GLY A 353 -6.26 3.62 -22.09
C GLY A 353 -5.89 2.18 -22.45
N ALA A 354 -4.60 1.90 -22.59
CA ALA A 354 -4.08 0.57 -22.89
C ALA A 354 -4.37 -0.44 -21.76
N VAL A 355 -4.14 -0.06 -20.49
CA VAL A 355 -4.46 -0.91 -19.33
C VAL A 355 -5.97 -1.10 -19.17
N ALA A 356 -6.79 -0.08 -19.45
CA ALA A 356 -8.24 -0.24 -19.46
C ALA A 356 -8.71 -1.25 -20.51
N ALA A 357 -8.09 -1.28 -21.69
CA ALA A 357 -8.42 -2.26 -22.73
C ALA A 357 -8.15 -3.71 -22.31
N THR A 358 -7.38 -3.94 -21.23
CA THR A 358 -7.14 -5.28 -20.65
C THR A 358 -8.22 -5.73 -19.66
N GLY A 359 -9.17 -4.86 -19.30
CA GLY A 359 -10.19 -5.11 -18.27
C GLY A 359 -9.71 -4.90 -16.81
N LYS A 360 -8.40 -4.67 -16.59
CA LYS A 360 -7.84 -4.48 -15.23
C LYS A 360 -8.44 -3.30 -14.46
N ILE A 361 -8.95 -2.28 -15.18
CA ILE A 361 -9.50 -1.05 -14.58
C ILE A 361 -10.92 -0.74 -15.10
N ASP A 362 -11.75 -1.78 -15.25
CA ASP A 362 -13.17 -1.67 -15.61
C ASP A 362 -13.99 -0.86 -14.59
N PRO A 363 -15.25 -0.50 -14.85
CA PRO A 363 -16.09 0.14 -13.83
C PRO A 363 -16.24 -0.73 -12.57
N THR A 364 -16.25 -0.11 -11.39
CA THR A 364 -16.34 -0.81 -10.09
C THR A 364 -17.77 -0.92 -9.56
N GLY A 365 -18.73 -0.26 -10.22
CA GLY A 365 -20.09 -0.06 -9.71
C GLY A 365 -20.22 1.11 -8.73
N CYS A 366 -19.13 1.83 -8.45
CA CYS A 366 -19.14 3.15 -7.81
C CYS A 366 -19.37 4.27 -8.83
N LEU A 367 -19.64 5.48 -8.36
CA LEU A 367 -19.79 6.65 -9.22
C LEU A 367 -18.53 6.90 -10.06
N GLU A 368 -18.62 6.73 -11.37
CA GLU A 368 -17.56 7.10 -12.31
C GLU A 368 -17.70 8.57 -12.71
N LEU A 369 -16.66 9.36 -12.47
CA LEU A 369 -16.62 10.76 -12.91
C LEU A 369 -16.15 10.87 -14.37
N PRO A 370 -16.64 11.88 -15.13
CA PRO A 370 -16.09 12.18 -16.44
C PRO A 370 -14.59 12.42 -16.32
N LEU A 371 -13.82 11.85 -17.24
CA LEU A 371 -12.37 11.91 -17.23
C LEU A 371 -11.88 13.37 -17.33
N PHE A 372 -11.07 13.81 -16.37
CA PHE A 372 -10.33 15.08 -16.42
C PHE A 372 -9.09 14.98 -17.33
#